data_AF-A0A4R4WJ92-F1
#
_entry.id   AF-A0A4R4WJ92-F1
#
_cell.length_a   1.000
_cell.length_b   1.000
_cell.length_c   1.000
_cell.angle_alpha   90.00
_cell.angle_beta   90.00
_cell.angle_gamma   90.00
#
_symmetry.space_group_name_H-M   'P 1'
#
loop_
_entity.id
_entity.type
_entity.pdbx_description
1 polymer ?
#
loop_
_entity_poly.entity_id
_entity_poly.type
_entity_poly.pdbx_seq_one_letter_code
_entity_poly.pdbx_strand_id
1 'polypeptide(L)'
;MSSTLERHAVAVGGLLVGEGPAVVIDGRVSLRERHGRADAHEVLRERATRAAPLLVEPLSAADLPAIAALAGAVVVGSSWTRDIPLVRAAAGLGLPVVVERRALGTLEEWLGLADYCA
;
A
#
# COMPACT_ATOMS: atom_id res chain seq x y z
N MET A 1 24.61 -22.93 -1.15
CA MET A 1 23.17 -23.08 -1.42
C MET A 1 22.73 -21.87 -2.23
N SER A 2 22.42 -22.08 -3.52
CA SER A 2 21.94 -21.00 -4.37
C SER A 2 20.47 -20.75 -4.01
N SER A 3 20.20 -19.70 -3.24
CA SER A 3 18.86 -19.18 -3.04
C SER A 3 18.44 -18.52 -4.36
N THR A 4 17.87 -19.27 -5.29
CA THR A 4 17.06 -18.67 -6.35
C THR A 4 15.91 -17.97 -5.66
N LEU A 5 16.01 -16.64 -5.54
CA LEU A 5 14.89 -15.79 -5.17
C LEU A 5 13.78 -16.07 -6.18
N GLU A 6 12.75 -16.78 -5.74
CA GLU A 6 11.53 -16.95 -6.52
C GLU A 6 10.97 -15.53 -6.72
N ARG A 7 10.91 -15.09 -7.98
CA ARG A 7 10.35 -13.78 -8.29
C ARG A 7 8.84 -13.92 -8.26
N HIS A 8 8.19 -13.05 -7.51
CA HIS A 8 6.74 -12.94 -7.49
C HIS A 8 6.34 -11.70 -8.28
N ALA A 9 5.33 -11.87 -9.15
CA ALA A 9 4.68 -10.78 -9.85
C ALA A 9 3.37 -10.43 -9.15
N VAL A 10 3.13 -9.14 -8.93
CA VAL A 10 1.91 -8.63 -8.28
C VAL A 10 1.26 -7.60 -9.18
N ALA A 11 -0.03 -7.79 -9.47
CA ALA A 11 -0.82 -6.82 -10.22
C ALA A 11 -1.21 -5.66 -9.31
N VAL A 12 -0.82 -4.44 -9.67
CA VAL A 12 -1.20 -3.19 -9.02
C VAL A 12 -2.06 -2.39 -9.99
N GLY A 13 -3.39 -2.47 -9.82
CA GLY A 13 -4.32 -2.09 -10.87
C GLY A 13 -4.03 -2.83 -12.18
N GLY A 14 -3.77 -2.10 -13.27
CA GLY A 14 -3.40 -2.68 -14.56
C GLY A 14 -1.89 -2.93 -14.77
N LEU A 15 -1.03 -2.66 -13.78
CA LEU A 15 0.42 -2.78 -13.90
C LEU A 15 0.93 -4.04 -13.22
N LEU A 16 1.86 -4.77 -13.85
CA LEU A 16 2.49 -5.95 -13.26
C LEU A 16 3.86 -5.58 -12.66
N VAL A 17 4.03 -5.73 -11.35
CA VAL A 17 5.27 -5.40 -10.62
C VAL A 17 5.98 -6.70 -10.23
N GLY A 18 7.29 -6.78 -10.46
CA GLY A 18 8.13 -7.93 -10.06
C GLY A 18 8.59 -8.82 -11.22
N GLU A 19 7.99 -8.66 -12.40
CA GLU A 19 8.44 -9.24 -13.67
C GLU A 19 8.48 -8.19 -14.78
N GLY A 20 9.42 -8.34 -15.72
CA GLY A 20 9.54 -7.45 -16.86
C GLY A 20 10.23 -6.11 -16.56
N PRO A 21 9.90 -5.02 -17.29
CA PRO A 21 10.56 -3.72 -17.17
C PRO A 21 10.22 -3.02 -15.84
N ALA A 22 11.00 -1.99 -15.50
CA ALA A 22 10.69 -1.14 -14.36
C ALA A 22 9.31 -0.47 -14.52
N VAL A 23 8.49 -0.55 -13.47
CA VAL A 23 7.17 0.09 -13.41
C VAL A 23 7.31 1.45 -12.72
N VAL A 24 6.70 2.48 -13.31
CA VAL A 24 6.59 3.81 -12.71
C VAL A 24 5.16 4.03 -12.25
N ILE A 25 5.00 4.33 -10.96
CA ILE A 25 3.70 4.68 -10.36
C ILE A 25 3.82 6.09 -9.83
N ASP A 26 3.09 7.03 -10.44
CA ASP A 26 3.06 8.45 -10.06
C ASP A 26 1.86 8.81 -9.17
N GLY A 27 0.87 7.91 -9.06
CA GLY A 27 -0.32 8.07 -8.24
C GLY A 27 -0.10 7.63 -6.80
N ARG A 28 0.34 8.54 -5.93
CA ARG A 28 0.37 8.32 -4.48
C ARG A 28 -0.44 9.39 -3.72
N VAL A 29 -1.23 8.94 -2.75
CA VAL A 29 -1.94 9.82 -1.80
C VAL A 29 -1.73 9.28 -0.39
N SER A 30 -1.31 10.17 0.53
CA SER A 30 -1.36 9.87 1.96
C SER A 30 -2.51 10.61 2.62
N LEU A 31 -3.48 9.88 3.17
CA LEU A 31 -4.56 10.47 3.96
C LEU A 31 -4.05 10.95 5.33
N ARG A 32 -2.88 10.45 5.77
CA ARG A 32 -2.22 10.91 7.00
C ARG A 32 -1.80 12.36 6.95
N GLU A 33 -1.31 12.83 5.80
CA GLU A 33 -0.93 14.24 5.57
C GLU A 33 -2.12 15.19 5.70
N ARG A 34 -3.35 14.66 5.61
CA ARG A 34 -4.59 15.44 5.72
C ARG A 34 -5.11 15.51 7.14
N HIS A 35 -4.53 14.76 8.09
CA HIS A 35 -4.85 14.80 9.53
C HIS A 35 -6.36 14.70 9.84
N GLY A 36 -7.09 13.88 9.08
CA GLY A 36 -8.54 13.67 9.26
C GLY A 36 -9.42 14.86 8.85
N ARG A 37 -8.86 15.87 8.16
CA ARG A 37 -9.58 17.08 7.73
C ARG A 37 -10.24 16.95 6.36
N ALA A 38 -10.15 15.79 5.73
CA ALA A 38 -10.70 15.54 4.40
C ALA A 38 -11.38 14.17 4.36
N ASP A 39 -12.49 14.09 3.64
CA ASP A 39 -13.17 12.83 3.38
C ASP A 39 -12.34 11.96 2.42
N ALA A 40 -12.14 10.69 2.79
CA ALA A 40 -11.33 9.78 2.00
C ALA A 40 -11.95 9.52 0.61
N HIS A 41 -13.27 9.39 0.50
CA HIS A 41 -13.90 9.14 -0.80
C HIS A 41 -13.76 10.33 -1.75
N GLU A 42 -13.97 11.55 -1.25
CA GLU A 42 -13.82 12.77 -2.05
C GLU A 42 -12.40 12.88 -2.60
N VAL A 43 -11.40 12.79 -1.72
CA VAL A 43 -9.98 12.86 -2.10
C VAL A 43 -9.60 11.80 -3.13
N LEU A 44 -10.03 10.56 -2.90
CA LEU A 44 -9.67 9.46 -3.78
C LEU A 44 -10.41 9.52 -5.13
N ARG A 45 -11.68 9.93 -5.17
CA ARG A 45 -12.40 10.10 -6.45
C ARG A 45 -11.75 11.14 -7.34
N GLU A 46 -11.35 12.28 -6.79
CA GLU A 46 -10.66 13.33 -7.57
C GLU A 46 -9.37 12.80 -8.20
N ARG A 47 -8.64 11.96 -7.46
CA ARG A 47 -7.34 11.40 -7.88
C ARG A 47 -7.47 10.19 -8.79
N ALA A 48 -8.54 9.41 -8.65
CA ALA A 48 -8.83 8.22 -9.46
C ALA A 48 -9.26 8.53 -10.90
N THR A 49 -9.40 9.81 -11.27
CA THR A 49 -9.65 10.25 -12.67
C THR A 49 -8.49 10.00 -13.62
N ARG A 50 -7.32 9.60 -13.10
CA ARG A 50 -6.11 9.31 -13.87
C ARG A 50 -6.06 7.85 -14.30
N ALA A 51 -5.37 7.56 -15.40
CA ALA A 51 -5.20 6.19 -15.90
C ALA A 51 -4.25 5.33 -15.05
N ALA A 52 -3.34 5.95 -14.29
CA ALA A 52 -2.39 5.23 -13.45
C ALA A 52 -3.04 4.73 -12.15
N PRO A 53 -2.63 3.56 -11.62
CA PRO A 53 -3.18 3.04 -10.37
C PRO A 53 -2.83 3.96 -9.20
N LEU A 54 -3.81 4.17 -8.31
CA LEU A 54 -3.65 5.00 -7.13
C LEU A 54 -3.18 4.16 -5.93
N LEU A 55 -2.02 4.48 -5.38
CA LEU A 55 -1.52 3.93 -4.12
C LEU A 55 -1.95 4.84 -2.98
N VAL A 56 -2.61 4.27 -1.96
CA VAL A 56 -3.18 5.06 -0.87
C VAL A 56 -2.64 4.62 0.48
N GLU A 57 -2.10 5.57 1.24
CA GLU A 57 -1.77 5.37 2.65
C GLU A 57 -2.95 5.83 3.53
N PRO A 58 -3.59 4.93 4.30
CA PRO A 58 -4.66 5.29 5.23
C PRO A 58 -4.12 6.03 6.45
N LEU A 59 -4.94 6.92 6.99
CA LEU A 59 -4.77 7.44 8.35
C LEU A 59 -5.33 6.45 9.38
N SER A 60 -6.47 5.84 9.10
CA SER A 60 -7.18 4.95 10.02
C SER A 60 -8.01 3.89 9.30
N ALA A 61 -8.62 2.98 10.07
CA ALA A 61 -9.53 1.97 9.54
C ALA A 61 -10.78 2.57 8.85
N ALA A 62 -11.16 3.80 9.19
CA ALA A 62 -12.29 4.50 8.58
C ALA A 62 -12.06 4.83 7.10
N ASP A 63 -10.80 4.87 6.64
CA ASP A 63 -10.45 5.15 5.25
C ASP A 63 -10.59 3.92 4.35
N LEU A 64 -10.57 2.71 4.94
CA LEU A 64 -10.46 1.45 4.22
C LEU A 64 -11.60 1.20 3.23
N PRO A 65 -12.88 1.54 3.52
CA PRO A 65 -13.94 1.40 2.52
C PRO A 65 -13.70 2.22 1.24
N ALA A 66 -13.18 3.45 1.37
CA ALA A 66 -12.87 4.29 0.22
C ALA A 66 -11.68 3.74 -0.57
N ILE A 67 -10.67 3.23 0.14
CA ILE A 67 -9.48 2.60 -0.47
C ILE A 67 -9.89 1.35 -1.24
N ALA A 68 -10.70 0.47 -0.65
CA ALA A 68 -11.20 -0.74 -1.30
C ALA A 68 -11.92 -0.45 -2.62
N ALA A 69 -12.64 0.68 -2.68
CA ALA A 69 -13.41 1.06 -3.86
C ALA A 69 -12.60 1.75 -4.96
N LEU A 70 -11.51 2.46 -4.62
CA LEU A 70 -10.88 3.43 -5.51
C LEU A 70 -9.36 3.26 -5.69
N ALA A 71 -8.69 2.49 -4.84
CA ALA A 71 -7.24 2.32 -4.87
C ALA A 71 -6.82 1.10 -5.68
N GLY A 72 -5.64 1.18 -6.31
CA GLY A 72 -4.96 0.04 -6.91
C GLY A 72 -4.10 -0.75 -5.93
N ALA A 73 -3.72 -0.13 -4.80
CA ALA A 73 -3.02 -0.77 -3.69
C ALA A 73 -3.08 0.09 -2.41
N VAL A 74 -2.84 -0.54 -1.27
CA VAL A 74 -2.67 0.14 0.01
C VAL A 74 -1.20 0.27 0.37
N VAL A 75 -0.80 1.41 0.93
CA VAL A 75 0.58 1.68 1.36
C VAL A 75 0.64 1.60 2.89
N VAL A 76 1.41 0.63 3.41
CA VAL A 76 1.85 0.63 4.80
C VAL A 76 3.08 1.51 4.89
N GLY A 77 2.82 2.79 5.13
CA GLY A 77 3.87 3.79 5.25
C GLY A 77 4.72 3.59 6.50
N SER A 78 5.97 4.04 6.42
CA SER A 78 6.97 3.84 7.47
C SER A 78 6.52 4.32 8.86
N SER A 79 5.65 5.33 8.92
CA SER A 79 5.14 5.95 10.15
C SER A 79 4.26 5.03 11.02
N TRP A 80 3.62 4.02 10.43
CA TRP A 80 2.62 3.19 11.12
C TRP A 80 2.80 1.68 10.93
N THR A 81 3.95 1.25 10.42
CA THR A 81 4.37 -0.17 10.35
C THR A 81 4.24 -0.97 11.66
N ARG A 82 4.08 -0.34 12.83
CA ARG A 82 3.84 -1.01 14.12
C ARG A 82 2.37 -1.05 14.55
N ASP A 83 1.48 -0.39 13.84
CA ASP A 83 0.03 -0.46 14.08
C ASP A 83 -0.51 -1.74 13.45
N ILE A 84 -0.19 -2.87 14.08
CA ILE A 84 -0.55 -4.21 13.59
C ILE A 84 -2.05 -4.37 13.34
N PRO A 85 -2.97 -3.85 14.20
CA PRO A 85 -4.39 -3.87 13.88
C PRO A 85 -4.73 -3.20 12.55
N LEU A 86 -4.20 -2.00 12.27
CA LEU A 86 -4.43 -1.33 11.00
C LEU A 86 -3.76 -2.06 9.83
N VAL A 87 -2.59 -2.68 10.03
CA VAL A 87 -1.89 -3.46 8.99
C VAL A 87 -2.75 -4.64 8.57
N ARG A 88 -3.26 -5.41 9.53
CA ARG A 88 -4.14 -6.55 9.25
C ARG A 88 -5.44 -6.11 8.60
N ALA A 89 -6.02 -5.00 9.04
CA ALA A 89 -7.23 -4.45 8.42
C ALA A 89 -7.00 -4.03 6.97
N ALA A 90 -5.86 -3.40 6.67
CA ALA A 90 -5.45 -3.02 5.32
C ALA A 90 -5.19 -4.25 4.42
N ALA A 91 -4.51 -5.27 4.94
CA ALA A 91 -4.27 -6.52 4.23
C ALA A 91 -5.58 -7.27 3.91
N GLY A 92 -6.56 -7.21 4.82
CA GLY A 92 -7.89 -7.80 4.63
C GLY A 92 -8.73 -7.19 3.49
N LEU A 93 -8.26 -6.13 2.84
CA LEU A 93 -8.94 -5.54 1.67
C LEU A 93 -8.84 -6.40 0.41
N GLY A 94 -7.90 -7.35 0.35
CA GLY A 94 -7.63 -8.12 -0.88
C GLY A 94 -6.94 -7.30 -1.97
N LEU A 95 -6.47 -6.09 -1.64
CA LEU A 95 -5.64 -5.27 -2.51
C LEU A 95 -4.15 -5.56 -2.27
N PRO A 96 -3.28 -5.35 -3.27
CA PRO A 96 -1.84 -5.37 -3.07
C PRO A 96 -1.43 -4.42 -1.93
N VAL A 97 -0.46 -4.86 -1.13
CA VAL A 97 0.12 -4.07 -0.03
C VAL A 97 1.53 -3.65 -0.38
N VAL A 98 1.80 -2.35 -0.40
CA VAL A 98 3.13 -1.77 -0.54
C VAL A 98 3.65 -1.42 0.85
N VAL A 99 4.71 -2.09 1.30
CA VAL A 99 5.29 -1.86 2.63
C VAL A 99 6.55 -1.02 2.53
N GLU A 100 6.52 0.17 3.10
CA GLU A 100 7.70 1.01 3.20
C GLU A 100 8.60 0.59 4.36
N ARG A 101 9.89 0.51 4.10
CA ARG A 101 10.88 0.32 5.15
C ARG A 101 11.03 1.59 5.99
N ARG A 102 10.99 1.43 7.31
CA ARG A 102 11.35 2.52 8.24
C ARG A 102 12.82 2.89 8.08
N ALA A 103 13.15 4.18 8.17
CA ALA A 103 14.53 4.66 8.09
C ALA A 103 15.48 3.96 9.09
N LEU A 104 14.99 3.64 10.29
CA LEU A 104 15.75 2.96 11.34
C LEU A 104 15.34 1.49 11.54
N GLY A 105 14.53 0.93 10.63
CA GLY A 105 14.08 -0.47 10.73
C GLY A 105 15.11 -1.43 10.16
N THR A 106 15.33 -2.55 10.85
CA THR A 106 16.13 -3.68 10.35
C THR A 106 15.46 -4.34 9.15
N LEU A 107 16.20 -5.17 8.42
CA LEU A 107 15.64 -5.94 7.31
C LEU A 107 14.65 -6.99 7.83
N GLU A 108 14.96 -7.62 8.96
CA GLU A 108 14.14 -8.61 9.63
C GLU A 108 12.81 -8.02 10.08
N GLU A 109 12.81 -6.83 10.69
CA GLU A 109 11.57 -6.13 11.07
C GLU A 109 10.72 -5.77 9.85
N TRP A 110 11.36 -5.40 8.74
CA TRP A 110 10.65 -5.04 7.51
C TRP A 110 10.03 -6.25 6.82
N LEU A 111 10.80 -7.33 6.66
CA LEU A 111 10.34 -8.59 6.06
C LEU A 111 9.30 -9.29 6.94
N GLY A 112 9.46 -9.25 8.26
CA GLY A 112 8.49 -9.80 9.22
C GLY A 112 7.13 -9.12 9.17
N LEU A 113 7.00 -7.95 8.51
CA LEU A 113 5.69 -7.36 8.28
C LEU A 113 4.83 -8.16 7.31
N ALA A 114 5.45 -8.92 6.39
CA ALA A 114 4.73 -9.76 5.43
C ALA A 114 3.82 -10.80 6.13
N ASP A 115 4.23 -11.32 7.30
CA ASP A 115 3.45 -12.27 8.08
C ASP A 115 2.15 -11.67 8.66
N TYR A 116 2.05 -10.34 8.72
CA TYR A 116 0.83 -9.63 9.12
C TYR A 116 -0.07 -9.30 7.93
N CYS A 117 0.44 -9.48 6.71
CA CYS A 117 -0.28 -9.27 5.45
C CYS A 117 -0.78 -10.58 4.80
N ALA A 118 -0.32 -11.74 5.29
CA ALA A 118 -0.70 -13.07 4.83
C ALA A 118 -2.05 -13.54 5.42
#